data_AF-A0A835E8Z1-F1
#
_entry.id   AF-A0A835E8Z1-F1
#
_cell.length_a   1.000
_cell.length_b   1.000
_cell.length_c   1.000
_cell.angle_alpha   90.00
_cell.angle_beta   90.00
_cell.angle_gamma   90.00
#
_symmetry.space_group_name_H-M   'P 1'
#
loop_
_entity.id
_entity.type
_entity.pdbx_description
1 polymer ?
#
loop_
_entity_poly.entity_id
_entity_poly.type
_entity_poly.pdbx_seq_one_letter_code
_entity_poly.pdbx_strand_id
1 'polypeptide(L)'
;MIMICKFLKKKKKKKKKKKKKKKKKKKKKKKKKKKLTVLDLAICWGGAILDDALPRTDFGNPDAKSRAQIRERRSQADGESERGRGINQGGKNGGPAIVGVTGGSAGGKGRRREDRATHVRGAGDVREERRAGSRDETNNDAGGRDAMDVDDGTVPEHSPKDEFGDLVAALPRRHQSILELRLYHGFWLPEHWVTGTIAFQRRFSPRRDDVVLASYPKCGTTWLKALAFAVAARGAHPPAAGDHPLRRLNPHDCIPFIDEIFAGGEEAKLDALPSPRLMNTHLPYTLLPDSVVTGGSSCRVVYVCRDPKDMVVSLWHFLRRAEPGLSFAETFEFVCDGTVAVGPVCGTTVACPDRVLFLKYEDLLLDTGAGVRRLAEFMGMPFSVAEEVAGDVEAVVELCSFDKMKGLEVNKPGGGTAGRYKAMPRDAFFRKGVAGDWANHMTPEMAARLDGIFREKLEGTGLAFA
;
A
#
# COMPACT_ATOMS: atom_id res chain seq x y z
N MET A 1 -61.30 4.36 44.77
CA MET A 1 -60.81 5.33 43.75
C MET A 1 -59.68 6.27 44.19
N ILE A 2 -59.79 7.05 45.28
CA ILE A 2 -58.95 8.24 45.54
C ILE A 2 -57.41 8.00 45.49
N MET A 3 -56.90 6.88 46.04
CA MET A 3 -55.45 6.60 46.05
C MET A 3 -54.84 6.50 44.64
N ILE A 4 -55.52 5.84 43.70
CA ILE A 4 -55.05 5.67 42.31
C ILE A 4 -54.89 7.05 41.64
N CYS A 5 -55.85 7.97 41.87
CA CYS A 5 -55.77 9.33 41.34
C CYS A 5 -54.58 10.13 41.94
N LYS A 6 -54.32 9.98 43.25
CA LYS A 6 -53.10 10.55 43.89
C LYS A 6 -51.81 9.96 43.28
N PHE A 7 -51.76 8.65 43.04
CA PHE A 7 -50.60 7.97 42.43
C PHE A 7 -50.35 8.40 40.97
N LEU A 8 -51.39 8.49 40.14
CA LEU A 8 -51.30 8.96 38.75
C LEU A 8 -50.86 10.43 38.67
N LYS A 9 -51.36 11.30 39.57
CA LYS A 9 -50.86 12.68 39.72
C LYS A 9 -49.37 12.69 40.11
N LYS A 10 -48.90 11.81 41.01
CA LYS A 10 -47.48 11.64 41.40
C LYS A 10 -46.61 11.17 40.22
N LYS A 11 -47.06 10.18 39.41
CA LYS A 11 -46.39 9.74 38.16
C LYS A 11 -46.32 10.87 37.11
N LYS A 12 -47.42 11.58 36.83
CA LYS A 12 -47.43 12.75 35.90
C LYS A 12 -46.46 13.86 36.37
N LYS A 13 -46.40 14.18 37.67
CA LYS A 13 -45.46 15.19 38.24
C LYS A 13 -43.99 14.75 38.12
N LYS A 14 -43.66 13.47 38.35
CA LYS A 14 -42.32 12.89 38.06
C LYS A 14 -41.96 12.96 36.55
N LYS A 15 -42.87 12.61 35.64
CA LYS A 15 -42.64 12.63 34.16
C LYS A 15 -42.39 14.07 33.65
N LYS A 16 -43.14 15.08 34.16
CA LYS A 16 -42.86 16.52 33.90
C LYS A 16 -41.49 16.98 34.44
N LYS A 17 -41.08 16.59 35.66
CA LYS A 17 -39.72 16.90 36.19
C LYS A 17 -38.60 16.28 35.32
N LYS A 18 -38.71 15.02 34.88
CA LYS A 18 -37.72 14.40 33.95
C LYS A 18 -37.63 15.16 32.60
N LYS A 19 -38.75 15.55 31.97
CA LYS A 19 -38.74 16.37 30.73
C LYS A 19 -38.06 17.74 30.94
N LYS A 20 -38.31 18.45 32.05
CA LYS A 20 -37.61 19.72 32.36
C LYS A 20 -36.09 19.54 32.54
N LYS A 21 -35.62 18.48 33.23
CA LYS A 21 -34.17 18.17 33.33
C LYS A 21 -33.53 17.87 31.94
N LYS A 22 -34.16 17.08 31.06
CA LYS A 22 -33.64 16.85 29.69
C LYS A 22 -33.56 18.15 28.87
N LYS A 23 -34.57 19.05 28.90
CA LYS A 23 -34.48 20.36 28.22
C LYS A 23 -33.34 21.25 28.77
N LYS A 24 -33.10 21.31 30.10
CA LYS A 24 -31.94 22.04 30.65
C LYS A 24 -30.59 21.44 30.20
N LYS A 25 -30.42 20.11 30.15
CA LYS A 25 -29.19 19.49 29.59
C LYS A 25 -28.97 19.83 28.11
N LYS A 26 -30.00 19.76 27.23
CA LYS A 26 -29.85 20.19 25.82
C LYS A 26 -29.48 21.68 25.68
N LYS A 27 -30.08 22.61 26.47
CA LYS A 27 -29.65 24.03 26.46
C LYS A 27 -28.19 24.22 26.93
N LYS A 28 -27.71 23.50 27.96
CA LYS A 28 -26.27 23.55 28.34
C LYS A 28 -25.35 23.01 27.24
N LYS A 29 -25.65 21.87 26.58
CA LYS A 29 -24.84 21.40 25.43
C LYS A 29 -24.83 22.41 24.26
N LYS A 30 -25.96 23.02 23.88
CA LYS A 30 -25.99 24.04 22.80
C LYS A 30 -25.24 25.32 23.17
N LYS A 31 -25.23 25.75 24.44
CA LYS A 31 -24.35 26.84 24.91
C LYS A 31 -22.86 26.47 24.90
N LYS A 32 -22.45 25.24 25.28
CA LYS A 32 -21.04 24.81 25.15
C LYS A 32 -20.60 24.78 23.68
N LYS A 33 -21.37 24.18 22.75
CA LYS A 33 -20.96 24.14 21.32
C LYS A 33 -20.84 25.55 20.71
N LYS A 34 -21.74 26.48 21.06
CA LYS A 34 -21.64 27.90 20.67
C LYS A 34 -20.51 28.71 21.34
N LYS A 35 -19.82 28.18 22.36
CA LYS A 35 -18.66 28.84 22.99
C LYS A 35 -17.31 28.29 22.53
N LEU A 36 -17.32 27.13 21.85
CA LEU A 36 -16.14 26.58 21.16
C LEU A 36 -15.91 27.39 19.87
N THR A 37 -16.93 27.44 19.01
CA THR A 37 -16.96 28.10 17.68
C THR A 37 -16.80 29.64 17.69
N VAL A 38 -16.34 30.22 18.78
CA VAL A 38 -16.01 31.65 18.95
C VAL A 38 -14.55 31.82 19.45
N LEU A 39 -13.95 30.77 20.00
CA LEU A 39 -12.53 30.70 20.35
C LEU A 39 -11.69 30.17 19.19
N ASP A 40 -12.25 29.23 18.43
CA ASP A 40 -11.61 28.55 17.27
C ASP A 40 -11.31 29.49 16.08
N LEU A 41 -11.60 30.79 16.17
CA LEU A 41 -11.57 31.78 15.09
C LEU A 41 -10.44 32.82 15.22
N ALA A 42 -9.52 32.64 16.18
CA ALA A 42 -8.49 33.62 16.55
C ALA A 42 -7.04 33.09 16.54
N ILE A 43 -6.80 31.83 16.13
CA ILE A 43 -5.48 31.19 16.14
C ILE A 43 -5.23 30.47 14.80
N CYS A 44 -4.95 31.26 13.75
CA CYS A 44 -4.60 30.76 12.41
C CYS A 44 -3.64 31.68 11.63
N TRP A 45 -3.12 32.76 12.24
CA TRP A 45 -2.10 33.65 11.67
C TRP A 45 -1.01 33.86 12.72
N GLY A 46 0.20 33.34 12.46
CA GLY A 46 1.32 33.37 13.40
C GLY A 46 2.17 32.09 13.32
N GLY A 47 3.05 32.01 12.31
CA GLY A 47 4.06 30.95 12.22
C GLY A 47 5.32 31.34 13.01
N ALA A 48 5.68 30.54 14.00
CA ALA A 48 6.83 30.70 14.90
C ALA A 48 6.98 29.41 15.73
N ILE A 49 8.15 28.83 16.02
CA ILE A 49 9.56 29.06 15.65
C ILE A 49 10.23 27.67 15.62
N LEU A 50 11.05 27.36 14.61
CA LEU A 50 12.25 26.51 14.75
C LEU A 50 13.17 26.61 13.50
N ASP A 51 13.82 27.76 13.30
CA ASP A 51 15.05 27.80 12.52
C ASP A 51 16.21 27.65 13.52
N ASP A 52 16.95 26.54 13.46
CA ASP A 52 18.39 26.56 13.75
C ASP A 52 19.13 25.36 13.13
N ALA A 53 20.40 25.56 12.79
CA ALA A 53 21.39 24.55 12.39
C ALA A 53 21.00 23.50 11.29
N LEU A 54 21.04 23.90 10.01
CA LEU A 54 21.80 23.23 8.92
C LEU A 54 21.75 24.11 7.65
N PRO A 55 22.81 24.15 6.81
CA PRO A 55 22.90 25.12 5.71
C PRO A 55 21.97 24.75 4.54
N ARG A 56 21.16 25.71 4.09
CA ARG A 56 20.35 25.60 2.86
C ARG A 56 21.27 25.76 1.65
N THR A 57 21.33 24.76 0.78
CA THR A 57 21.90 24.88 -0.57
C THR A 57 20.78 25.22 -1.56
N ASP A 58 20.84 26.42 -2.13
CA ASP A 58 19.88 26.87 -3.14
C ASP A 58 20.09 26.15 -4.48
N PHE A 59 19.32 25.09 -4.72
CA PHE A 59 19.13 24.53 -6.06
C PHE A 59 18.00 25.28 -6.77
N GLY A 60 18.40 26.37 -7.46
CA GLY A 60 17.48 27.32 -8.09
C GLY A 60 16.51 26.72 -9.10
N ASN A 61 15.25 27.14 -9.01
CA ASN A 61 14.20 26.81 -9.98
C ASN A 61 14.50 27.45 -11.36
N PRO A 62 14.60 26.69 -12.47
CA PRO A 62 14.95 27.25 -13.78
C PRO A 62 13.82 28.12 -14.35
N ASP A 63 14.17 29.37 -14.67
CA ASP A 63 13.25 30.45 -15.06
C ASP A 63 12.43 30.13 -16.33
N ALA A 64 11.25 30.74 -16.45
CA ALA A 64 10.21 30.45 -17.44
C ALA A 64 10.68 30.56 -18.90
N LYS A 65 11.73 31.35 -19.17
CA LYS A 65 12.35 31.50 -20.50
C LYS A 65 12.94 30.19 -21.05
N SER A 66 13.41 29.30 -20.17
CA SER A 66 13.93 27.97 -20.56
C SER A 66 12.88 27.11 -21.27
N ARG A 67 11.62 27.19 -20.81
CA ARG A 67 10.50 26.40 -21.34
C ARG A 67 10.05 26.84 -22.75
N ALA A 68 10.37 28.07 -23.15
CA ALA A 68 10.11 28.56 -24.51
C ALA A 68 11.11 27.94 -25.51
N GLN A 69 12.41 28.02 -25.22
CA GLN A 69 13.48 27.55 -26.12
C GLN A 69 13.45 26.04 -26.36
N ILE A 70 13.02 25.24 -25.38
CA ILE A 70 12.82 23.79 -25.54
C ILE A 70 11.65 23.48 -26.49
N ARG A 71 10.60 24.31 -26.48
CA ARG A 71 9.42 24.13 -27.33
C ARG A 71 9.71 24.49 -28.79
N GLU A 72 10.47 25.57 -28.99
CA GLU A 72 10.91 26.06 -30.30
C GLU A 72 11.85 25.08 -31.01
N ARG A 73 12.76 24.43 -30.26
CA ARG A 73 13.65 23.38 -30.78
C ARG A 73 12.90 22.11 -31.24
N ARG A 74 11.80 21.72 -30.57
CA ARG A 74 10.97 20.59 -31.04
C ARG A 74 10.32 20.89 -32.39
N SER A 75 9.71 22.08 -32.55
CA SER A 75 9.10 22.49 -33.82
C SER A 75 10.06 22.63 -35.01
N GLN A 76 11.39 22.67 -34.77
CA GLN A 76 12.39 22.63 -35.84
C GLN A 76 12.78 21.19 -36.21
N ALA A 77 12.95 20.30 -35.22
CA ALA A 77 13.27 18.88 -35.46
C ALA A 77 12.15 18.16 -36.26
N ASP A 78 10.88 18.45 -35.95
CA ASP A 78 9.73 17.87 -36.66
C ASP A 78 9.64 18.34 -38.14
N GLY A 79 10.36 19.41 -38.53
CA GLY A 79 10.33 19.99 -39.87
C GLY A 79 11.35 19.44 -40.88
N GLU A 80 12.41 18.77 -40.42
CA GLU A 80 13.49 18.26 -41.29
C GLU A 80 13.30 16.78 -41.69
N SER A 81 12.36 16.07 -41.05
CA SER A 81 12.08 14.64 -41.26
C SER A 81 11.56 14.29 -42.68
N GLU A 82 10.87 15.20 -43.36
CA GLU A 82 10.19 14.91 -44.64
C GLU A 82 11.06 15.09 -45.91
N ARG A 83 12.37 15.33 -45.81
CA ARG A 83 13.25 15.56 -46.99
C ARG A 83 14.47 14.63 -47.05
N GLY A 84 14.24 13.33 -47.27
CA GLY A 84 15.33 12.34 -47.21
C GLY A 84 15.17 11.00 -47.94
N ARG A 85 14.38 10.89 -49.02
CA ARG A 85 14.32 9.64 -49.83
C ARG A 85 15.05 9.80 -51.17
N GLY A 86 16.34 9.44 -51.18
CA GLY A 86 17.17 9.36 -52.39
C GLY A 86 17.96 8.05 -52.42
N ILE A 87 17.89 7.32 -53.54
CA ILE A 87 18.47 5.98 -53.71
C ILE A 87 19.83 6.09 -54.41
N ASN A 88 20.86 5.38 -53.93
CA ASN A 88 21.86 4.80 -54.84
C ASN A 88 22.57 3.55 -54.28
N GLN A 89 23.31 2.85 -55.13
CA GLN A 89 23.84 1.49 -54.93
C GLN A 89 25.38 1.40 -54.90
N GLY A 90 25.90 0.30 -54.34
CA GLY A 90 27.15 -0.34 -54.79
C GLY A 90 28.38 -0.21 -53.88
N GLY A 91 29.34 -1.14 -53.99
CA GLY A 91 30.70 -0.95 -53.43
C GLY A 91 31.37 -2.10 -52.65
N LYS A 92 31.41 -3.31 -53.20
CA LYS A 92 32.21 -4.50 -52.82
C LYS A 92 33.56 -4.33 -52.04
N ASN A 93 33.94 -5.42 -51.35
CA ASN A 93 35.29 -5.94 -50.99
C ASN A 93 35.90 -5.52 -49.62
N GLY A 94 36.59 -6.47 -48.95
CA GLY A 94 37.54 -6.16 -47.86
C GLY A 94 37.68 -7.15 -46.67
N GLY A 95 37.92 -8.45 -46.90
CA GLY A 95 38.53 -9.33 -45.88
C GLY A 95 40.07 -9.15 -45.83
N PRO A 96 40.80 -9.63 -44.80
CA PRO A 96 40.73 -11.02 -44.36
C PRO A 96 40.82 -11.27 -42.82
N ALA A 97 40.84 -12.55 -42.43
CA ALA A 97 41.27 -13.05 -41.10
C ALA A 97 42.83 -13.10 -41.01
N ILE A 98 43.56 -13.73 -40.05
CA ILE A 98 43.36 -14.99 -39.30
C ILE A 98 44.29 -15.07 -38.05
N VAL A 99 44.15 -16.16 -37.27
CA VAL A 99 45.04 -16.70 -36.19
C VAL A 99 44.87 -16.05 -34.79
N GLY A 100 44.84 -16.79 -33.66
CA GLY A 100 44.88 -18.25 -33.39
C GLY A 100 45.89 -18.64 -32.29
N VAL A 101 45.87 -19.92 -31.83
CA VAL A 101 46.84 -20.56 -30.87
C VAL A 101 46.67 -20.14 -29.38
N THR A 102 46.97 -20.97 -28.36
CA THR A 102 46.25 -22.18 -27.84
C THR A 102 46.83 -22.65 -26.49
N GLY A 103 46.04 -23.36 -25.66
CA GLY A 103 46.50 -24.26 -24.58
C GLY A 103 46.36 -23.74 -23.12
N GLY A 104 46.29 -24.58 -22.08
CA GLY A 104 46.11 -26.05 -22.05
C GLY A 104 46.59 -26.73 -20.75
N SER A 105 45.88 -27.78 -20.30
CA SER A 105 46.25 -28.75 -19.22
C SER A 105 46.33 -28.27 -17.75
N ALA A 106 46.20 -29.12 -16.71
CA ALA A 106 45.54 -30.44 -16.57
C ALA A 106 45.43 -30.93 -15.09
N GLY A 107 44.47 -31.82 -14.81
CA GLY A 107 44.49 -32.81 -13.70
C GLY A 107 43.91 -32.40 -12.33
N GLY A 108 43.37 -33.32 -11.49
CA GLY A 108 43.02 -34.73 -11.74
C GLY A 108 42.89 -35.60 -10.46
N LYS A 109 42.06 -36.67 -10.52
CA LYS A 109 41.72 -37.69 -9.46
C LYS A 109 40.76 -37.20 -8.35
N GLY A 110 39.75 -37.93 -7.87
CA GLY A 110 39.04 -39.12 -8.40
C GLY A 110 39.13 -40.42 -7.56
N ARG A 111 37.98 -41.03 -7.19
CA ARG A 111 37.80 -42.48 -6.86
C ARG A 111 36.30 -42.89 -6.78
N ARG A 112 36.01 -44.20 -6.93
CA ARG A 112 34.67 -44.86 -6.95
C ARG A 112 34.52 -45.91 -5.85
N ARG A 113 33.26 -46.29 -5.54
CA ARG A 113 32.68 -47.66 -5.34
C ARG A 113 31.19 -47.50 -4.95
N GLU A 114 30.15 -48.24 -5.42
CA GLU A 114 29.94 -49.65 -5.86
C GLU A 114 30.10 -50.65 -4.67
N ASP A 115 29.17 -51.58 -4.35
CA ASP A 115 28.12 -52.24 -5.17
C ASP A 115 27.01 -52.97 -4.33
N ARG A 116 25.89 -53.39 -4.98
CA ARG A 116 24.86 -54.44 -4.62
C ARG A 116 23.95 -54.32 -3.37
N ALA A 117 22.93 -55.20 -3.14
CA ALA A 117 21.71 -55.59 -3.93
C ALA A 117 21.14 -57.01 -3.60
N THR A 118 19.81 -57.14 -3.33
CA THR A 118 18.92 -58.34 -3.47
C THR A 118 17.44 -57.94 -3.23
N HIS A 119 16.46 -58.24 -4.10
CA HIS A 119 15.56 -59.44 -4.20
C HIS A 119 14.63 -59.67 -2.96
N VAL A 120 13.33 -60.02 -3.07
CA VAL A 120 12.69 -61.16 -3.79
C VAL A 120 11.22 -60.92 -4.27
N ARG A 121 10.86 -61.59 -5.38
CA ARG A 121 9.57 -62.07 -5.99
C ARG A 121 8.26 -62.06 -5.16
N GLY A 122 7.04 -62.11 -5.77
CA GLY A 122 6.62 -62.09 -7.19
C GLY A 122 5.30 -62.86 -7.51
N ALA A 123 4.89 -62.88 -8.80
CA ALA A 123 3.78 -63.65 -9.45
C ALA A 123 2.31 -63.31 -9.05
N GLY A 124 1.28 -63.49 -9.89
CA GLY A 124 1.15 -63.88 -11.32
C GLY A 124 0.01 -63.07 -12.00
N ASP A 125 -0.11 -62.95 -13.33
CA ASP A 125 -0.38 -63.98 -14.38
C ASP A 125 -1.85 -64.48 -14.34
N VAL A 126 -2.63 -64.65 -15.43
CA VAL A 126 -2.44 -64.46 -16.89
C VAL A 126 -3.44 -63.33 -17.36
N ARG A 127 -3.98 -63.09 -18.58
CA ARG A 127 -4.01 -63.59 -20.00
C ARG A 127 -4.43 -62.34 -20.84
N GLU A 128 -3.95 -61.98 -22.03
CA GLU A 128 -3.71 -62.61 -23.35
C GLU A 128 -4.95 -62.93 -24.23
N GLU A 129 -5.16 -62.12 -25.26
CA GLU A 129 -5.50 -62.59 -26.62
C GLU A 129 -4.86 -61.65 -27.68
N ARG A 130 -4.47 -62.15 -28.86
CA ARG A 130 -3.72 -61.41 -29.90
C ARG A 130 -4.08 -61.84 -31.33
N ARG A 131 -4.23 -60.86 -32.24
CA ARG A 131 -3.81 -60.83 -33.67
C ARG A 131 -4.03 -59.40 -34.19
N ALA A 132 -3.02 -58.62 -34.61
CA ALA A 132 -2.06 -58.75 -35.71
C ALA A 132 -2.66 -58.38 -37.10
N GLY A 133 -2.07 -57.51 -37.92
CA GLY A 133 -0.96 -56.54 -37.67
C GLY A 133 -0.11 -56.18 -38.91
N SER A 134 0.49 -54.97 -38.90
CA SER A 134 1.68 -54.51 -39.67
C SER A 134 2.14 -53.16 -39.06
N ARG A 135 3.43 -52.88 -38.79
CA ARG A 135 4.58 -52.67 -39.70
C ARG A 135 4.36 -51.47 -40.66
N ASP A 136 5.23 -50.46 -40.74
CA ASP A 136 6.60 -50.23 -40.20
C ASP A 136 6.66 -48.97 -39.28
N GLU A 137 7.58 -48.66 -38.36
CA GLU A 137 9.01 -48.92 -38.06
C GLU A 137 9.94 -47.69 -38.31
N THR A 138 10.20 -46.88 -37.26
CA THR A 138 11.53 -46.37 -36.78
C THR A 138 11.54 -44.99 -36.03
N ASN A 139 12.20 -45.00 -34.86
CA ASN A 139 12.96 -43.96 -34.13
C ASN A 139 12.45 -42.53 -33.77
N ASN A 140 12.48 -42.27 -32.45
CA ASN A 140 13.16 -41.20 -31.65
C ASN A 140 13.95 -40.08 -32.41
N ASP A 141 14.19 -38.89 -31.86
CA ASP A 141 14.20 -38.48 -30.43
C ASP A 141 13.94 -36.96 -30.18
N ALA A 142 13.71 -36.62 -28.91
CA ALA A 142 13.97 -35.38 -28.16
C ALA A 142 13.98 -33.98 -28.86
N GLY A 143 13.14 -33.09 -28.34
CA GLY A 143 13.55 -31.72 -27.97
C GLY A 143 12.82 -30.56 -28.67
N GLY A 144 12.79 -29.41 -27.98
CA GLY A 144 12.26 -28.13 -28.49
C GLY A 144 11.09 -27.57 -27.68
N ARG A 145 11.31 -26.43 -27.02
CA ARG A 145 10.27 -25.55 -26.48
C ARG A 145 10.47 -24.19 -27.13
N ASP A 146 9.48 -23.68 -27.84
CA ASP A 146 9.39 -22.26 -28.19
C ASP A 146 7.95 -21.79 -27.93
N ALA A 147 7.78 -20.95 -26.92
CA ALA A 147 6.58 -20.16 -26.72
C ALA A 147 6.90 -18.74 -27.20
N MET A 148 6.10 -18.20 -28.11
CA MET A 148 6.31 -16.86 -28.63
C MET A 148 5.83 -15.82 -27.61
N ASP A 149 6.75 -15.31 -26.80
CA ASP A 149 6.53 -14.07 -26.06
C ASP A 149 6.36 -12.92 -27.07
N VAL A 150 5.22 -12.24 -27.02
CA VAL A 150 4.98 -11.00 -27.78
C VAL A 150 5.19 -9.83 -26.82
N ASP A 151 6.44 -9.38 -26.74
CA ASP A 151 6.83 -8.17 -26.04
C ASP A 151 6.50 -6.93 -26.90
N ASP A 152 5.62 -6.07 -26.38
CA ASP A 152 5.31 -4.74 -26.97
C ASP A 152 6.05 -3.61 -26.23
N GLY A 153 7.27 -3.89 -25.77
CA GLY A 153 8.49 -3.16 -26.16
C GLY A 153 8.67 -1.72 -25.66
N THR A 154 7.65 -1.14 -25.04
CA THR A 154 7.61 0.24 -24.55
C THR A 154 7.97 0.32 -23.07
N VAL A 155 9.10 -0.32 -22.72
CA VAL A 155 9.81 -0.04 -21.46
C VAL A 155 10.15 1.45 -21.41
N PRO A 156 9.86 2.19 -20.31
CA PRO A 156 10.27 3.58 -20.21
C PRO A 156 11.78 3.74 -20.39
N GLU A 157 12.17 4.64 -21.30
CA GLU A 157 13.52 4.76 -21.87
C GLU A 157 14.64 4.87 -20.82
N HIS A 158 14.32 5.39 -19.63
CA HIS A 158 15.09 5.23 -18.40
C HIS A 158 14.17 4.85 -17.24
N SER A 159 14.57 3.86 -16.43
CA SER A 159 13.84 3.54 -15.20
C SER A 159 14.05 4.67 -14.17
N PRO A 160 13.13 4.88 -13.21
CA PRO A 160 13.34 5.85 -12.14
C PRO A 160 14.59 5.60 -11.28
N LYS A 161 15.13 4.37 -11.29
CA LYS A 161 16.43 4.08 -10.67
C LYS A 161 17.58 4.71 -11.46
N ASP A 162 17.48 4.77 -12.78
CA ASP A 162 18.50 5.35 -13.66
C ASP A 162 18.37 6.89 -13.72
N GLU A 163 17.14 7.43 -13.71
CA GLU A 163 16.91 8.90 -13.67
C GLU A 163 17.32 9.53 -12.32
N PHE A 164 17.15 8.82 -11.20
CA PHE A 164 17.31 9.39 -9.85
C PHE A 164 18.37 8.70 -8.98
N GLY A 165 19.09 7.70 -9.49
CA GLY A 165 20.03 6.88 -8.73
C GLY A 165 21.08 7.70 -7.96
N ASP A 166 21.80 8.57 -8.65
CA ASP A 166 22.87 9.40 -8.06
C ASP A 166 22.33 10.39 -7.02
N LEU A 167 21.16 11.00 -7.29
CA LEU A 167 20.49 11.91 -6.35
C LEU A 167 20.12 11.17 -5.05
N VAL A 168 19.62 9.94 -5.15
CA VAL A 168 19.27 9.11 -3.98
C VAL A 168 20.53 8.57 -3.29
N ALA A 169 21.59 8.27 -4.03
CA ALA A 169 22.87 7.83 -3.50
C ALA A 169 23.57 8.92 -2.66
N ALA A 170 23.32 10.20 -2.95
CA ALA A 170 23.82 11.34 -2.18
C ALA A 170 23.03 11.62 -0.88
N LEU A 171 21.81 11.08 -0.70
CA LEU A 171 21.00 11.33 0.50
C LEU A 171 21.58 10.63 1.74
N PRO A 172 21.44 11.21 2.96
CA PRO A 172 21.89 10.58 4.20
C PRO A 172 21.30 9.17 4.37
N ARG A 173 22.17 8.17 4.59
CA ARG A 173 21.81 6.75 4.68
C ARG A 173 21.74 6.27 6.13
N ARG A 174 20.78 5.40 6.43
CA ARG A 174 20.70 4.64 7.70
C ARG A 174 20.29 3.20 7.43
N HIS A 175 20.99 2.26 8.06
CA HIS A 175 20.59 0.85 8.10
C HIS A 175 19.56 0.65 9.23
N GLN A 176 18.47 -0.09 8.97
CA GLN A 176 17.46 -0.41 9.97
C GLN A 176 16.82 -1.77 9.68
N SER A 177 17.11 -2.77 10.51
CA SER A 177 16.67 -4.16 10.25
C SER A 177 17.13 -4.58 8.84
N ILE A 178 16.30 -5.28 8.06
CA ILE A 178 16.60 -5.66 6.69
C ILE A 178 16.73 -4.48 5.70
N LEU A 179 16.48 -3.22 6.10
CA LEU A 179 16.30 -2.08 5.19
C LEU A 179 17.48 -1.11 5.16
N GLU A 180 17.90 -0.74 3.95
CA GLU A 180 18.63 0.51 3.71
C GLU A 180 17.60 1.64 3.55
N LEU A 181 17.74 2.68 4.38
CA LEU A 181 16.90 3.87 4.40
C LEU A 181 17.70 5.10 3.94
N ARG A 182 17.01 6.04 3.30
CA ARG A 182 17.52 7.36 2.91
C ARG A 182 16.62 8.45 3.46
N LEU A 183 17.22 9.54 3.95
CA LEU A 183 16.50 10.70 4.43
C LEU A 183 16.09 11.59 3.24
N TYR A 184 14.79 11.63 2.94
CA TYR A 184 14.20 12.38 1.84
C TYR A 184 13.10 13.32 2.37
N HIS A 185 13.27 14.64 2.19
CA HIS A 185 12.39 15.69 2.71
C HIS A 185 11.93 15.49 4.18
N GLY A 186 12.87 15.08 5.05
CA GLY A 186 12.62 14.87 6.48
C GLY A 186 12.10 13.48 6.86
N PHE A 187 11.86 12.57 5.91
CA PHE A 187 11.39 11.21 6.16
C PHE A 187 12.41 10.13 5.75
N TRP A 188 12.52 9.07 6.54
CA TRP A 188 13.38 7.92 6.29
C TRP A 188 12.68 6.88 5.41
N LEU A 189 12.81 7.00 4.10
CA LEU A 189 12.20 6.06 3.15
C LEU A 189 13.16 4.91 2.82
N PRO A 190 12.69 3.69 2.51
CA PRO A 190 13.50 2.66 1.89
C PRO A 190 14.17 3.19 0.62
N GLU A 191 15.45 2.91 0.40
CA GLU A 191 16.22 3.51 -0.71
C GLU A 191 15.54 3.34 -2.08
N HIS A 192 15.04 2.13 -2.35
CA HIS A 192 14.31 1.77 -3.57
C HIS A 192 12.92 2.43 -3.69
N TRP A 193 12.36 3.02 -2.63
CA TRP A 193 11.13 3.83 -2.73
C TRP A 193 11.41 5.30 -3.04
N VAL A 194 12.63 5.83 -2.79
CA VAL A 194 12.88 7.27 -3.02
C VAL A 194 12.83 7.61 -4.50
N THR A 195 13.43 6.78 -5.35
CA THR A 195 13.35 6.91 -6.81
C THR A 195 11.90 6.88 -7.30
N GLY A 196 11.10 5.94 -6.78
CA GLY A 196 9.67 5.84 -7.02
C GLY A 196 8.85 7.02 -6.46
N THR A 197 9.28 7.63 -5.34
CA THR A 197 8.64 8.81 -4.76
C THR A 197 8.86 10.03 -5.64
N ILE A 198 10.09 10.24 -6.12
CA ILE A 198 10.43 11.33 -7.06
C ILE A 198 9.67 11.13 -8.38
N ALA A 199 9.62 9.91 -8.92
CA ALA A 199 8.83 9.59 -10.11
C ALA A 199 7.33 9.84 -9.89
N PHE A 200 6.75 9.38 -8.78
CA PHE A 200 5.34 9.61 -8.44
C PHE A 200 5.01 11.10 -8.35
N GLN A 201 5.83 11.89 -7.64
CA GLN A 201 5.67 13.34 -7.53
C GLN A 201 5.74 14.08 -8.88
N ARG A 202 6.60 13.62 -9.81
CA ARG A 202 6.84 14.29 -11.11
C ARG A 202 5.93 13.81 -12.25
N ARG A 203 5.55 12.53 -12.25
CA ARG A 203 4.93 11.85 -13.40
C ARG A 203 3.44 11.52 -13.18
N PHE A 204 2.93 11.53 -11.95
CA PHE A 204 1.54 11.10 -11.69
C PHE A 204 0.47 12.09 -12.16
N SER A 205 -0.33 11.64 -13.13
CA SER A 205 -1.55 12.30 -13.59
C SER A 205 -2.79 11.69 -12.92
N PRO A 206 -3.41 12.36 -11.92
CA PRO A 206 -4.63 11.87 -11.28
C PRO A 206 -5.86 12.03 -12.17
N ARG A 207 -6.75 11.05 -12.13
CA ARG A 207 -8.11 11.12 -12.66
C ARG A 207 -9.03 11.78 -11.64
N ARG A 208 -10.21 12.20 -12.10
CA ARG A 208 -11.21 12.91 -11.28
C ARG A 208 -11.80 12.07 -10.15
N ASP A 209 -11.69 10.76 -10.24
CA ASP A 209 -12.30 9.76 -9.37
C ASP A 209 -11.28 8.80 -8.74
N ASP A 210 -9.98 9.04 -8.90
CA ASP A 210 -8.91 8.28 -8.24
C ASP A 210 -9.02 8.34 -6.71
N VAL A 211 -8.85 7.19 -6.05
CA VAL A 211 -8.88 7.05 -4.59
C VAL A 211 -7.56 6.47 -4.08
N VAL A 212 -6.80 7.31 -3.37
CA VAL A 212 -5.54 6.96 -2.71
C VAL A 212 -5.83 6.47 -1.29
N LEU A 213 -5.68 5.16 -1.08
CA LEU A 213 -5.72 4.53 0.24
C LEU A 213 -4.36 4.71 0.92
N ALA A 214 -4.29 5.59 1.91
CA ALA A 214 -3.06 5.95 2.61
C ALA A 214 -3.06 5.43 4.06
N SER A 215 -1.87 5.09 4.57
CA SER A 215 -1.65 4.75 5.99
C SER A 215 -0.16 4.67 6.26
N TYR A 216 0.30 5.03 7.47
CA TYR A 216 1.58 4.47 7.93
C TYR A 216 1.49 2.92 7.98
N PRO A 217 2.57 2.17 7.67
CA PRO A 217 2.56 0.71 7.74
C PRO A 217 1.94 0.12 9.01
N LYS A 218 1.16 -0.95 8.83
CA LYS A 218 0.49 -1.73 9.90
C LYS A 218 -0.64 -1.01 10.67
N CYS A 219 -1.05 0.18 10.25
CA CYS A 219 -2.24 0.88 10.74
C CYS A 219 -3.59 0.34 10.18
N GLY A 220 -3.61 -0.82 9.53
CA GLY A 220 -4.83 -1.45 8.99
C GLY A 220 -4.92 -1.56 7.46
N THR A 221 -3.85 -1.22 6.73
CA THR A 221 -3.77 -1.14 5.26
C THR A 221 -4.38 -2.32 4.51
N THR A 222 -4.07 -3.58 4.89
CA THR A 222 -4.63 -4.79 4.25
C THR A 222 -6.17 -4.85 4.37
N TRP A 223 -6.71 -4.39 5.49
CA TRP A 223 -8.16 -4.37 5.73
C TRP A 223 -8.84 -3.23 4.98
N LEU A 224 -8.24 -2.03 4.97
CA LEU A 224 -8.71 -0.92 4.15
C LEU A 224 -8.69 -1.29 2.65
N LYS A 225 -7.66 -1.98 2.16
CA LYS A 225 -7.61 -2.51 0.79
C LYS A 225 -8.79 -3.46 0.51
N ALA A 226 -9.04 -4.43 1.39
CA ALA A 226 -10.13 -5.38 1.22
C ALA A 226 -11.51 -4.69 1.18
N LEU A 227 -11.78 -3.81 2.17
CA LEU A 227 -13.05 -3.08 2.28
C LEU A 227 -13.26 -2.15 1.07
N ALA A 228 -12.26 -1.37 0.66
CA ALA A 228 -12.36 -0.48 -0.49
C ALA A 228 -12.53 -1.25 -1.81
N PHE A 229 -11.78 -2.34 -2.01
CA PHE A 229 -11.92 -3.19 -3.19
C PHE A 229 -13.33 -3.80 -3.26
N ALA A 230 -13.84 -4.39 -2.18
CA ALA A 230 -15.19 -4.95 -2.15
C ALA A 230 -16.27 -3.89 -2.40
N VAL A 231 -16.13 -2.69 -1.82
CA VAL A 231 -17.03 -1.55 -2.06
C VAL A 231 -17.04 -1.09 -3.52
N ALA A 232 -15.89 -1.04 -4.19
CA ALA A 232 -15.80 -0.63 -5.60
C ALA A 232 -16.22 -1.75 -6.57
N ALA A 233 -15.82 -2.99 -6.31
CA ALA A 233 -16.04 -4.13 -7.18
C ALA A 233 -17.47 -4.69 -7.12
N ARG A 234 -18.26 -4.38 -6.08
CA ARG A 234 -19.55 -5.03 -5.78
C ARG A 234 -20.55 -5.17 -6.94
N GLY A 235 -20.56 -4.23 -7.89
CA GLY A 235 -21.44 -4.29 -9.06
C GLY A 235 -21.03 -5.34 -10.12
N ALA A 236 -19.74 -5.67 -10.21
CA ALA A 236 -19.18 -6.71 -11.08
C ALA A 236 -18.92 -8.02 -10.33
N HIS A 237 -18.63 -7.94 -9.03
CA HIS A 237 -18.37 -9.06 -8.13
C HIS A 237 -19.17 -8.84 -6.83
N PRO A 238 -20.41 -9.34 -6.71
CA PRO A 238 -21.22 -9.16 -5.51
C PRO A 238 -20.50 -9.72 -4.26
N PRO A 239 -20.56 -9.06 -3.09
CA PRO A 239 -19.78 -9.47 -1.91
C PRO A 239 -20.11 -10.88 -1.41
N ALA A 240 -21.35 -11.35 -1.63
CA ALA A 240 -21.79 -12.71 -1.32
C ALA A 240 -21.31 -13.78 -2.33
N ALA A 241 -20.89 -13.39 -3.54
CA ALA A 241 -20.60 -14.32 -4.64
C ALA A 241 -19.35 -15.19 -4.40
N GLY A 242 -19.46 -16.50 -4.63
CA GLY A 242 -18.41 -17.48 -4.28
C GLY A 242 -17.08 -17.31 -5.03
N ASP A 243 -17.11 -16.68 -6.20
CA ASP A 243 -15.98 -16.43 -7.10
C ASP A 243 -15.26 -15.08 -6.86
N HIS A 244 -15.84 -14.21 -6.03
CA HIS A 244 -15.34 -12.85 -5.75
C HIS A 244 -13.81 -12.82 -5.52
N PRO A 245 -13.03 -11.93 -6.17
CA PRO A 245 -11.57 -11.98 -6.17
C PRO A 245 -10.90 -12.12 -4.79
N LEU A 246 -11.36 -11.40 -3.77
CA LEU A 246 -10.85 -11.50 -2.39
C LEU A 246 -11.02 -12.88 -1.71
N ARG A 247 -11.76 -13.83 -2.30
CA ARG A 247 -11.83 -15.23 -1.82
C ARG A 247 -10.64 -16.08 -2.31
N ARG A 248 -9.87 -15.60 -3.30
CA ARG A 248 -8.72 -16.30 -3.92
C ARG A 248 -7.44 -15.47 -4.07
N LEU A 249 -7.53 -14.14 -3.97
CA LEU A 249 -6.40 -13.21 -4.01
C LEU A 249 -6.15 -12.59 -2.63
N ASN A 250 -4.92 -12.14 -2.37
CA ASN A 250 -4.63 -11.31 -1.22
C ASN A 250 -5.08 -9.86 -1.51
N PRO A 251 -5.58 -9.09 -0.52
CA PRO A 251 -5.97 -7.70 -0.75
C PRO A 251 -4.87 -6.80 -1.34
N HIS A 252 -3.59 -7.16 -1.16
CA HIS A 252 -2.46 -6.45 -1.79
C HIS A 252 -2.27 -6.73 -3.28
N ASP A 253 -2.80 -7.83 -3.81
CA ASP A 253 -2.86 -8.09 -5.25
C ASP A 253 -3.98 -7.24 -5.91
N CYS A 254 -5.10 -7.09 -5.20
CA CYS A 254 -6.31 -6.45 -5.73
C CYS A 254 -6.22 -4.92 -5.84
N ILE A 255 -5.28 -4.28 -5.13
CA ILE A 255 -5.08 -2.82 -5.18
C ILE A 255 -3.59 -2.51 -5.32
N PRO A 256 -3.16 -1.83 -6.39
CA PRO A 256 -1.77 -1.50 -6.65
C PRO A 256 -1.13 -0.69 -5.52
N PHE A 257 0.16 -0.96 -5.28
CA PHE A 257 1.00 -0.20 -4.37
C PHE A 257 1.86 0.77 -5.19
N ILE A 258 1.55 2.07 -5.07
CA ILE A 258 2.12 3.16 -5.88
C ILE A 258 3.64 3.19 -5.75
N ASP A 259 4.12 3.13 -4.51
CA ASP A 259 5.52 3.31 -4.11
C ASP A 259 6.42 2.28 -4.84
N GLU A 260 5.92 1.06 -5.08
CA GLU A 260 6.59 0.05 -5.90
C GLU A 260 6.36 0.20 -7.41
N ILE A 261 5.17 0.64 -7.87
CA ILE A 261 4.90 0.83 -9.31
C ILE A 261 5.82 1.90 -9.89
N PHE A 262 5.92 3.04 -9.23
CA PHE A 262 6.82 4.11 -9.67
C PHE A 262 8.28 3.78 -9.39
N ALA A 263 8.62 2.97 -8.37
CA ALA A 263 9.99 2.48 -8.21
C ALA A 263 10.42 1.51 -9.32
N GLY A 264 9.47 0.79 -9.93
CA GLY A 264 9.71 -0.16 -11.01
C GLY A 264 9.63 0.43 -12.42
N GLY A 265 9.19 1.68 -12.60
CA GLY A 265 8.93 2.25 -13.92
C GLY A 265 7.73 1.59 -14.62
N GLU A 266 6.67 1.24 -13.86
CA GLU A 266 5.52 0.50 -14.37
C GLU A 266 4.23 1.34 -14.41
N GLU A 267 4.34 2.66 -14.59
CA GLU A 267 3.21 3.61 -14.57
C GLU A 267 2.04 3.17 -15.47
N ALA A 268 2.34 2.59 -16.64
CA ALA A 268 1.35 2.04 -17.57
C ALA A 268 0.39 1.01 -16.92
N LYS A 269 0.82 0.24 -15.92
CA LYS A 269 -0.05 -0.70 -15.19
C LYS A 269 -1.09 0.02 -14.32
N LEU A 270 -0.79 1.23 -13.85
CA LEU A 270 -1.73 2.07 -13.13
C LEU A 270 -2.68 2.81 -14.10
N ASP A 271 -2.25 3.08 -15.33
CA ASP A 271 -3.11 3.68 -16.36
C ASP A 271 -4.01 2.67 -17.09
N ALA A 272 -3.62 1.39 -17.17
CA ALA A 272 -4.47 0.31 -17.69
C ALA A 272 -5.71 0.01 -16.80
N LEU A 273 -5.74 0.47 -15.54
CA LEU A 273 -6.86 0.22 -14.63
C LEU A 273 -8.11 1.05 -14.97
N PRO A 274 -9.32 0.50 -14.77
CA PRO A 274 -10.57 1.25 -14.91
C PRO A 274 -10.69 2.36 -13.86
N SER A 275 -11.47 3.39 -14.20
CA SER A 275 -11.89 4.44 -13.26
C SER A 275 -13.15 4.00 -12.50
N PRO A 276 -13.27 4.27 -11.17
CA PRO A 276 -12.30 4.91 -10.30
C PRO A 276 -11.10 4.02 -9.97
N ARG A 277 -9.87 4.52 -10.12
CA ARG A 277 -8.69 3.73 -9.74
C ARG A 277 -8.54 3.72 -8.23
N LEU A 278 -8.59 2.53 -7.63
CA LEU A 278 -8.10 2.33 -6.27
C LEU A 278 -6.60 2.13 -6.33
N MET A 279 -5.88 2.83 -5.46
CA MET A 279 -4.42 2.75 -5.36
C MET A 279 -3.99 2.96 -3.90
N ASN A 280 -2.86 2.40 -3.49
CA ASN A 280 -2.39 2.49 -2.12
C ASN A 280 -0.95 3.02 -2.04
N THR A 281 -0.68 3.84 -1.02
CA THR A 281 0.66 4.31 -0.70
C THR A 281 0.91 4.27 0.80
N HIS A 282 2.20 4.23 1.18
CA HIS A 282 2.64 4.46 2.55
C HIS A 282 3.19 5.87 2.78
N LEU A 283 3.35 6.68 1.73
CA LEU A 283 3.94 8.02 1.81
C LEU A 283 3.17 8.97 2.76
N PRO A 284 3.89 9.81 3.53
CA PRO A 284 3.33 10.96 4.25
C PRO A 284 2.61 11.92 3.30
N TYR A 285 1.64 12.68 3.81
CA TYR A 285 0.80 13.56 2.98
C TYR A 285 1.62 14.62 2.23
N THR A 286 2.68 15.17 2.83
CA THR A 286 3.57 16.15 2.17
C THR A 286 4.55 15.54 1.16
N LEU A 287 4.60 14.21 1.02
CA LEU A 287 5.34 13.54 -0.05
C LEU A 287 4.43 13.04 -1.18
N LEU A 288 3.11 13.21 -1.07
CA LEU A 288 2.19 12.99 -2.18
C LEU A 288 2.37 14.11 -3.23
N PRO A 289 2.07 13.83 -4.52
CA PRO A 289 2.20 14.83 -5.59
C PRO A 289 1.33 16.06 -5.34
N ASP A 290 1.77 17.24 -5.79
CA ASP A 290 0.96 18.47 -5.80
C ASP A 290 -0.39 18.26 -6.51
N SER A 291 -0.43 17.40 -7.52
CA SER A 291 -1.66 17.02 -8.22
C SER A 291 -2.67 16.28 -7.34
N VAL A 292 -2.26 15.66 -6.23
CA VAL A 292 -3.13 15.03 -5.22
C VAL A 292 -3.51 15.99 -4.11
N VAL A 293 -2.54 16.76 -3.58
CA VAL A 293 -2.75 17.59 -2.38
C VAL A 293 -3.35 18.98 -2.66
N THR A 294 -3.05 19.58 -3.81
CA THR A 294 -3.54 20.92 -4.15
C THR A 294 -4.98 20.91 -4.67
N GLY A 295 -5.64 22.09 -4.65
CA GLY A 295 -7.05 22.24 -5.00
C GLY A 295 -7.44 21.92 -6.46
N GLY A 296 -6.48 21.63 -7.35
CA GLY A 296 -6.73 21.47 -8.79
C GLY A 296 -7.41 20.15 -9.19
N SER A 297 -7.08 19.03 -8.55
CA SER A 297 -7.72 17.74 -8.84
C SER A 297 -8.98 17.51 -8.00
N SER A 298 -9.71 16.43 -8.28
CA SER A 298 -10.76 15.88 -7.40
C SER A 298 -10.42 14.47 -6.89
N CYS A 299 -9.14 14.10 -6.94
CA CYS A 299 -8.61 12.88 -6.33
C CYS A 299 -8.88 12.90 -4.82
N ARG A 300 -9.17 11.72 -4.24
CA ARG A 300 -9.57 11.58 -2.84
C ARG A 300 -8.59 10.69 -2.09
N VAL A 301 -8.30 11.03 -0.84
CA VAL A 301 -7.42 10.27 0.04
C VAL A 301 -8.25 9.64 1.16
N VAL A 302 -8.11 8.33 1.37
CA VAL A 302 -8.64 7.66 2.56
C VAL A 302 -7.46 7.30 3.45
N TYR A 303 -7.29 8.00 4.57
CA TYR A 303 -6.21 7.73 5.51
C TYR A 303 -6.71 6.89 6.68
N VAL A 304 -6.11 5.72 6.93
CA VAL A 304 -6.36 4.93 8.15
C VAL A 304 -5.19 5.02 9.13
N CYS A 305 -5.48 5.47 10.35
CA CYS A 305 -4.56 5.44 11.49
C CYS A 305 -4.91 4.31 12.46
N ARG A 306 -4.03 4.10 13.43
CA ARG A 306 -4.17 3.15 14.55
C ARG A 306 -3.49 3.74 15.78
N ASP A 307 -3.82 3.27 16.97
CA ASP A 307 -3.06 3.61 18.18
C ASP A 307 -1.55 3.33 17.94
N PRO A 308 -0.66 4.31 18.18
CA PRO A 308 0.78 4.14 18.00
C PRO A 308 1.35 2.91 18.72
N LYS A 309 0.86 2.59 19.92
CA LYS A 309 1.36 1.48 20.73
C LYS A 309 1.08 0.13 20.07
N ASP A 310 -0.14 -0.07 19.55
CA ASP A 310 -0.49 -1.28 18.77
C ASP A 310 0.19 -1.31 17.40
N MET A 311 0.41 -0.15 16.77
CA MET A 311 1.15 -0.03 15.53
C MET A 311 2.60 -0.51 15.69
N VAL A 312 3.34 -0.06 16.72
CA VAL A 312 4.73 -0.49 16.97
C VAL A 312 4.82 -2.01 17.19
N VAL A 313 3.94 -2.57 18.01
CA VAL A 313 3.87 -4.03 18.23
C VAL A 313 3.54 -4.77 16.94
N SER A 314 2.65 -4.23 16.12
CA SER A 314 2.28 -4.83 14.83
C SER A 314 3.33 -4.63 13.72
N LEU A 315 4.24 -3.68 13.86
CA LEU A 315 5.41 -3.46 13.01
C LEU A 315 6.56 -4.40 13.40
N TRP A 316 6.91 -4.44 14.69
CA TRP A 316 7.91 -5.36 15.23
C TRP A 316 7.64 -6.82 14.83
N HIS A 317 6.43 -7.33 15.10
CA HIS A 317 6.05 -8.69 14.72
C HIS A 317 6.07 -8.95 13.20
N PHE A 318 5.93 -7.92 12.37
CA PHE A 318 5.97 -8.04 10.92
C PHE A 318 7.40 -8.06 10.39
N LEU A 319 8.26 -7.14 10.85
CA LEU A 319 9.68 -7.15 10.55
C LEU A 319 10.33 -8.47 11.01
N ARG A 320 9.92 -9.02 12.16
CA ARG A 320 10.34 -10.35 12.64
C ARG A 320 9.95 -11.54 11.74
N ARG A 321 9.09 -11.36 10.73
CA ARG A 321 8.85 -12.42 9.72
C ARG A 321 9.96 -12.48 8.67
N ALA A 322 10.73 -11.39 8.51
CA ALA A 322 11.95 -11.32 7.71
C ALA A 322 13.22 -11.54 8.55
N GLU A 323 13.26 -10.96 9.75
CA GLU A 323 14.41 -10.98 10.65
C GLU A 323 14.01 -11.51 12.05
N PRO A 324 14.00 -12.85 12.25
CA PRO A 324 13.45 -13.46 13.47
C PRO A 324 14.07 -12.98 14.79
N GLY A 325 15.31 -12.47 14.75
CA GLY A 325 16.07 -11.98 15.89
C GLY A 325 15.76 -10.55 16.34
N LEU A 326 15.16 -9.71 15.49
CA LEU A 326 14.92 -8.28 15.78
C LEU A 326 14.15 -8.09 17.10
N SER A 327 14.72 -7.35 18.06
CA SER A 327 14.10 -7.14 19.36
C SER A 327 12.99 -6.10 19.33
N PHE A 328 12.11 -6.16 20.34
CA PHE A 328 11.05 -5.17 20.50
C PHE A 328 11.63 -3.81 20.91
N ALA A 329 12.69 -3.80 21.73
CA ALA A 329 13.36 -2.59 22.19
C ALA A 329 13.95 -1.79 21.01
N GLU A 330 14.71 -2.43 20.12
CA GLU A 330 15.26 -1.76 18.92
C GLU A 330 14.16 -1.14 18.05
N THR A 331 13.07 -1.89 17.81
CA THR A 331 11.94 -1.38 17.02
C THR A 331 11.24 -0.21 17.71
N PHE A 332 11.14 -0.24 19.04
CA PHE A 332 10.53 0.82 19.84
C PHE A 332 11.39 2.10 19.85
N GLU A 333 12.71 1.98 20.00
CA GLU A 333 13.63 3.13 19.94
C GLU A 333 13.63 3.77 18.53
N PHE A 334 13.72 2.98 17.45
CA PHE A 334 13.64 3.52 16.08
C PHE A 334 12.33 4.31 15.83
N VAL A 335 11.21 3.92 16.45
CA VAL A 335 9.95 4.67 16.35
C VAL A 335 9.96 5.92 17.22
N CYS A 336 10.48 5.85 18.44
CA CYS A 336 10.59 7.01 19.34
C CYS A 336 11.48 8.11 18.74
N ASP A 337 12.63 7.73 18.19
CA ASP A 337 13.59 8.62 17.53
C ASP A 337 13.06 9.13 16.17
N GLY A 338 11.99 8.53 15.65
CA GLY A 338 11.42 8.84 14.33
C GLY A 338 12.24 8.32 13.15
N THR A 339 13.28 7.52 13.39
CA THR A 339 14.22 7.03 12.36
C THR A 339 13.90 5.65 11.81
N VAL A 340 12.69 5.16 12.10
CA VAL A 340 12.08 3.97 11.49
C VAL A 340 11.73 4.23 10.01
N ALA A 341 11.62 3.19 9.20
CA ALA A 341 11.12 3.28 7.82
C ALA A 341 9.75 3.99 7.74
N VAL A 342 9.61 4.90 6.76
CA VAL A 342 8.48 5.83 6.60
C VAL A 342 8.32 6.79 7.80
N GLY A 343 9.30 6.84 8.71
CA GLY A 343 9.32 7.70 9.87
C GLY A 343 9.86 9.11 9.55
N PRO A 344 9.58 10.13 10.38
CA PRO A 344 8.84 10.05 11.64
C PRO A 344 7.36 9.68 11.44
N VAL A 345 6.88 8.72 12.24
CA VAL A 345 5.52 8.12 12.16
C VAL A 345 4.39 9.12 12.45
N CYS A 346 4.77 10.32 12.88
CA CYS A 346 3.97 11.38 13.45
C CYS A 346 4.17 12.66 12.61
N GLY A 347 3.43 12.78 11.51
CA GLY A 347 3.47 13.97 10.66
C GLY A 347 2.31 14.08 9.67
N THR A 348 1.90 15.32 9.38
CA THR A 348 1.16 15.71 8.16
C THR A 348 -0.30 15.26 8.04
N THR A 349 -1.12 15.53 9.06
CA THR A 349 -2.59 15.50 8.90
C THR A 349 -3.13 16.87 8.51
N VAL A 350 -3.19 17.14 7.21
CA VAL A 350 -3.79 18.37 6.66
C VAL A 350 -5.31 18.28 6.71
N ALA A 351 -5.95 19.29 7.29
CA ALA A 351 -7.40 19.31 7.55
C ALA A 351 -8.23 19.68 6.29
N CYS A 352 -8.28 18.78 5.31
CA CYS A 352 -9.11 18.91 4.10
C CYS A 352 -10.23 17.86 4.08
N PRO A 353 -11.33 18.02 4.86
CA PRO A 353 -12.34 16.96 5.05
C PRO A 353 -13.06 16.53 3.77
N ASP A 354 -13.19 17.42 2.78
CA ASP A 354 -13.82 17.10 1.49
C ASP A 354 -12.91 16.30 0.54
N ARG A 355 -11.62 16.14 0.89
CA ARG A 355 -10.58 15.44 0.11
C ARG A 355 -9.89 14.32 0.88
N VAL A 356 -9.97 14.30 2.21
CA VAL A 356 -9.29 13.36 3.10
C VAL A 356 -10.28 12.75 4.08
N LEU A 357 -10.68 11.50 3.83
CA LEU A 357 -11.45 10.71 4.79
C LEU A 357 -10.49 10.11 5.81
N PHE A 358 -10.54 10.62 7.04
CA PHE A 358 -9.81 10.04 8.17
C PHE A 358 -10.62 8.91 8.83
N LEU A 359 -9.98 7.76 9.00
CA LEU A 359 -10.48 6.57 9.67
C LEU A 359 -9.52 6.15 10.79
N LYS A 360 -10.05 5.65 11.91
CA LYS A 360 -9.27 4.96 12.93
C LYS A 360 -9.55 3.46 12.86
N TYR A 361 -8.51 2.65 12.95
CA TYR A 361 -8.62 1.20 13.03
C TYR A 361 -9.51 0.75 14.20
N GLU A 362 -9.43 1.46 15.34
CA GLU A 362 -10.22 1.20 16.54
C GLU A 362 -11.71 1.52 16.31
N ASP A 363 -12.03 2.65 15.66
CA ASP A 363 -13.41 3.01 15.32
C ASP A 363 -14.00 2.02 14.29
N LEU A 364 -13.19 1.54 13.34
CA LEU A 364 -13.58 0.52 12.37
C LEU A 364 -13.83 -0.87 13.00
N LEU A 365 -13.11 -1.21 14.07
CA LEU A 365 -13.37 -2.45 14.84
C LEU A 365 -14.64 -2.34 15.69
N LEU A 366 -15.03 -1.13 16.12
CA LEU A 366 -16.23 -0.90 16.92
C LEU A 366 -17.53 -0.90 16.09
N ASP A 367 -17.49 -0.35 14.86
CA ASP A 367 -18.62 -0.38 13.92
C ASP A 367 -18.12 -0.40 12.46
N THR A 368 -17.76 -1.60 11.97
CA THR A 368 -17.29 -1.79 10.59
C THR A 368 -18.36 -1.46 9.56
N GLY A 369 -19.65 -1.67 9.88
CA GLY A 369 -20.75 -1.35 8.96
C GLY A 369 -20.93 0.15 8.73
N ALA A 370 -20.82 0.97 9.78
CA ALA A 370 -20.76 2.43 9.65
C ALA A 370 -19.46 2.90 8.97
N GLY A 371 -18.34 2.18 9.19
CA GLY A 371 -17.08 2.39 8.48
C GLY A 371 -17.21 2.19 6.97
N VAL A 372 -17.80 1.07 6.54
CA VAL A 372 -18.04 0.72 5.13
C VAL A 372 -18.98 1.71 4.45
N ARG A 373 -20.07 2.13 5.11
CA ARG A 373 -20.99 3.15 4.59
C ARG A 373 -20.27 4.49 4.35
N ARG A 374 -19.51 4.99 5.34
CA ARG A 374 -18.69 6.22 5.19
C ARG A 374 -17.63 6.12 4.09
N LEU A 375 -17.00 4.95 3.95
CA LEU A 375 -16.01 4.68 2.92
C LEU A 375 -16.64 4.75 1.52
N ALA A 376 -17.79 4.08 1.34
CA ALA A 376 -18.54 4.07 0.09
C ALA A 376 -19.09 5.45 -0.31
N GLU A 377 -19.68 6.18 0.64
CA GLU A 377 -20.10 7.59 0.45
C GLU A 377 -18.95 8.46 -0.05
N PHE A 378 -17.79 8.40 0.61
CA PHE A 378 -16.63 9.22 0.27
C PHE A 378 -15.93 8.79 -1.03
N MET A 379 -15.92 7.49 -1.33
CA MET A 379 -15.52 6.98 -2.65
C MET A 379 -16.48 7.41 -3.76
N GLY A 380 -17.64 8.00 -3.44
CA GLY A 380 -18.64 8.44 -4.42
C GLY A 380 -19.45 7.28 -4.98
N MET A 381 -19.43 6.14 -4.29
CA MET A 381 -20.13 4.90 -4.62
C MET A 381 -21.03 4.49 -3.44
N PRO A 382 -21.88 5.38 -2.88
CA PRO A 382 -22.72 5.06 -1.72
C PRO A 382 -23.60 3.83 -1.99
N PHE A 383 -23.98 3.11 -0.95
CA PHE A 383 -24.97 2.05 -1.06
C PHE A 383 -26.36 2.65 -1.25
N SER A 384 -27.12 2.11 -2.21
CA SER A 384 -28.52 2.43 -2.40
C SER A 384 -29.40 1.77 -1.33
N VAL A 385 -30.64 2.23 -1.21
CA VAL A 385 -31.64 1.64 -0.30
C VAL A 385 -31.91 0.16 -0.65
N ALA A 386 -31.71 -0.26 -1.90
CA ALA A 386 -31.86 -1.67 -2.29
C ALA A 386 -30.70 -2.53 -1.76
N GLU A 387 -29.45 -2.09 -1.92
CA GLU A 387 -28.25 -2.78 -1.42
C GLU A 387 -28.23 -2.86 0.12
N GLU A 388 -28.64 -1.77 0.79
CA GLU A 388 -28.82 -1.71 2.26
C GLU A 388 -29.91 -2.68 2.76
N VAL A 389 -30.97 -2.92 1.97
CA VAL A 389 -32.04 -3.89 2.31
C VAL A 389 -31.67 -5.33 1.93
N ALA A 390 -30.83 -5.52 0.91
CA ALA A 390 -30.26 -6.81 0.55
C ALA A 390 -29.18 -7.30 1.55
N GLY A 391 -28.60 -6.37 2.33
CA GLY A 391 -27.54 -6.66 3.30
C GLY A 391 -26.13 -6.64 2.68
N ASP A 392 -25.92 -5.92 1.58
CA ASP A 392 -24.63 -5.86 0.89
C ASP A 392 -23.52 -5.25 1.75
N VAL A 393 -23.86 -4.30 2.63
CA VAL A 393 -22.89 -3.74 3.59
C VAL A 393 -22.42 -4.81 4.56
N GLU A 394 -23.36 -5.58 5.12
CA GLU A 394 -23.08 -6.68 6.03
C GLU A 394 -22.31 -7.81 5.32
N ALA A 395 -22.60 -8.08 4.04
CA ALA A 395 -21.84 -9.01 3.21
C ALA A 395 -20.41 -8.53 2.90
N VAL A 396 -20.18 -7.22 2.69
CA VAL A 396 -18.82 -6.63 2.59
C VAL A 396 -18.06 -6.81 3.91
N VAL A 397 -18.71 -6.50 5.05
CA VAL A 397 -18.12 -6.66 6.39
C VAL A 397 -17.77 -8.12 6.67
N GLU A 398 -18.64 -9.05 6.31
CA GLU A 398 -18.45 -10.49 6.53
C GLU A 398 -17.31 -11.04 5.65
N LEU A 399 -17.30 -10.71 4.35
CA LEU A 399 -16.24 -11.05 3.40
C LEU A 399 -14.87 -10.51 3.84
N CYS A 400 -14.83 -9.25 4.27
CA CYS A 400 -13.61 -8.57 4.69
C CYS A 400 -13.31 -8.74 6.18
N SER A 401 -13.96 -9.69 6.87
CA SER A 401 -13.68 -9.97 8.28
C SER A 401 -12.28 -10.58 8.46
N PHE A 402 -11.65 -10.31 9.60
CA PHE A 402 -10.27 -10.75 9.86
C PHE A 402 -10.11 -12.28 9.75
N ASP A 403 -11.04 -13.03 10.35
CA ASP A 403 -10.98 -14.50 10.38
C ASP A 403 -11.27 -15.12 9.01
N LYS A 404 -12.22 -14.58 8.22
CA LYS A 404 -12.41 -15.05 6.84
C LYS A 404 -11.16 -14.81 6.00
N MET A 405 -10.63 -13.58 5.97
CA MET A 405 -9.42 -13.28 5.19
C MET A 405 -8.23 -14.14 5.60
N LYS A 406 -7.99 -14.31 6.92
CA LYS A 406 -6.91 -15.15 7.46
C LYS A 406 -7.11 -16.65 7.17
N GLY A 407 -8.36 -17.10 7.04
CA GLY A 407 -8.73 -18.49 6.79
C GLY A 407 -8.54 -18.97 5.35
N LEU A 408 -8.32 -18.08 4.37
CA LEU A 408 -8.13 -18.43 2.96
C LEU A 408 -6.75 -19.04 2.71
N GLU A 409 -6.65 -20.04 1.82
CA GLU A 409 -5.38 -20.71 1.48
C GLU A 409 -4.28 -19.73 1.01
N VAL A 410 -4.65 -18.74 0.20
CA VAL A 410 -3.75 -17.67 -0.28
C VAL A 410 -3.13 -16.82 0.85
N ASN A 411 -3.71 -16.85 2.05
CA ASN A 411 -3.27 -16.08 3.22
C ASN A 411 -2.69 -16.96 4.34
N LYS A 412 -2.63 -18.28 4.16
CA LYS A 412 -1.98 -19.23 5.06
C LYS A 412 -0.47 -19.35 4.77
N PRO A 413 0.32 -19.93 5.69
CA PRO A 413 1.70 -20.30 5.42
C PRO A 413 1.79 -21.18 4.16
N GLY A 414 2.65 -20.80 3.22
CA GLY A 414 2.76 -21.45 1.91
C GLY A 414 1.91 -20.83 0.80
N GLY A 415 0.94 -19.96 1.11
CA GLY A 415 0.08 -19.26 0.14
C GLY A 415 0.77 -18.23 -0.77
N GLY A 416 2.10 -18.10 -0.69
CA GLY A 416 2.91 -17.15 -1.44
C GLY A 416 3.31 -15.89 -0.65
N THR A 417 3.82 -14.89 -1.37
CA THR A 417 4.34 -13.61 -0.83
C THR A 417 3.64 -12.39 -1.45
N ALA A 418 3.81 -11.21 -0.85
CA ALA A 418 3.31 -9.93 -1.37
C ALA A 418 4.34 -8.80 -1.17
N GLY A 419 4.34 -7.83 -2.10
CA GLY A 419 5.45 -6.88 -2.30
C GLY A 419 6.58 -7.50 -3.13
N ARG A 420 7.40 -6.67 -3.79
CA ARG A 420 8.44 -7.11 -4.75
C ARG A 420 9.84 -7.10 -4.16
N TYR A 421 10.32 -5.93 -3.74
CA TYR A 421 11.73 -5.77 -3.35
C TYR A 421 12.12 -6.59 -2.12
N LYS A 422 11.19 -6.75 -1.15
CA LYS A 422 11.33 -7.60 0.04
C LYS A 422 10.01 -8.32 0.32
N ALA A 423 9.66 -9.22 -0.60
CA ALA A 423 8.40 -9.94 -0.64
C ALA A 423 8.11 -10.69 0.68
N MET A 424 7.02 -10.31 1.36
CA MET A 424 6.65 -10.86 2.67
C MET A 424 5.64 -12.00 2.55
N PRO A 425 5.78 -13.11 3.31
CA PRO A 425 4.80 -14.20 3.36
C PRO A 425 3.39 -13.67 3.64
N ARG A 426 2.37 -14.17 2.92
CA ARG A 426 1.00 -13.63 3.03
C ARG A 426 0.39 -13.79 4.43
N ASP A 427 0.82 -14.80 5.19
CA ASP A 427 0.47 -14.97 6.61
C ASP A 427 0.96 -13.82 7.52
N ALA A 428 2.07 -13.15 7.16
CA ALA A 428 2.69 -12.07 7.94
C ALA A 428 1.77 -10.82 8.08
N PHE A 429 0.73 -10.74 7.26
CA PHE A 429 -0.26 -9.67 7.30
C PHE A 429 -1.38 -9.94 8.31
N PHE A 430 -1.57 -11.18 8.80
CA PHE A 430 -2.75 -11.62 9.57
C PHE A 430 -2.41 -12.12 10.99
N ARG A 431 -1.89 -11.22 11.85
CA ARG A 431 -1.47 -11.55 13.22
C ARG A 431 -2.64 -11.84 14.19
N LYS A 432 -3.14 -10.83 14.93
CA LYS A 432 -4.26 -10.97 15.91
C LYS A 432 -5.55 -10.24 15.53
N GLY A 433 -5.50 -9.16 14.73
CA GLY A 433 -6.70 -8.42 14.30
C GLY A 433 -7.39 -7.56 15.36
N VAL A 434 -6.73 -7.25 16.49
CA VAL A 434 -7.31 -6.51 17.64
C VAL A 434 -6.60 -5.19 17.94
N ALA A 435 -7.24 -4.37 18.78
CA ALA A 435 -6.64 -3.22 19.48
C ALA A 435 -6.43 -3.55 20.98
N GLY A 436 -5.56 -2.80 21.65
CA GLY A 436 -5.16 -3.00 23.05
C GLY A 436 -4.13 -4.12 23.27
N ASP A 437 -3.55 -4.69 22.22
CA ASP A 437 -2.57 -5.77 22.35
C ASP A 437 -1.20 -5.28 22.84
N TRP A 438 -0.93 -3.98 22.69
CA TRP A 438 0.29 -3.34 23.20
C TRP A 438 0.54 -3.58 24.69
N ALA A 439 -0.52 -3.74 25.50
CA ALA A 439 -0.41 -4.03 26.93
C ALA A 439 0.23 -5.40 27.23
N ASN A 440 0.33 -6.30 26.26
CA ASN A 440 1.02 -7.58 26.37
C ASN A 440 2.52 -7.51 26.01
N HIS A 441 3.02 -6.34 25.61
CA HIS A 441 4.35 -6.18 25.00
C HIS A 441 5.13 -4.95 25.50
N MET A 442 4.46 -3.86 25.88
CA MET A 442 5.08 -2.65 26.42
C MET A 442 5.00 -2.59 27.94
N THR A 443 6.03 -2.05 28.59
CA THR A 443 5.91 -1.60 30.00
C THR A 443 5.09 -0.29 30.07
N PRO A 444 4.58 0.09 31.26
CA PRO A 444 3.89 1.38 31.44
C PRO A 444 4.74 2.59 31.03
N GLU A 445 6.06 2.52 31.24
CA GLU A 445 7.02 3.58 30.92
C GLU A 445 7.22 3.70 29.40
N MET A 446 7.30 2.57 28.68
CA MET A 446 7.36 2.55 27.22
C MET A 446 6.08 3.14 26.60
N ALA A 447 4.91 2.74 27.12
CA ALA A 447 3.63 3.29 26.69
C ALA A 447 3.54 4.79 26.96
N ALA A 448 3.92 5.25 28.16
CA ALA A 448 3.90 6.67 28.54
C ALA A 448 4.86 7.54 27.71
N ARG A 449 6.05 7.04 27.36
CA ARG A 449 6.99 7.73 26.45
C ARG A 449 6.38 7.91 25.06
N LEU A 450 5.80 6.86 24.49
CA LEU A 450 5.20 6.92 23.16
C LEU A 450 3.94 7.81 23.13
N ASP A 451 3.08 7.71 24.15
CA ASP A 451 1.92 8.60 24.34
C ASP A 451 2.33 10.06 24.56
N GLY A 452 3.52 10.32 25.12
CA GLY A 452 4.12 11.66 25.18
C GLY A 452 4.46 12.20 23.80
N ILE A 453 5.31 11.48 23.07
CA ILE A 453 5.80 11.85 21.72
C ILE A 453 4.65 12.10 20.74
N PHE A 454 3.62 11.25 20.77
CA PHE A 454 2.47 11.41 19.88
C PHE A 454 1.47 12.47 20.37
N ARG A 455 1.37 12.76 21.67
CA ARG A 455 0.51 13.86 22.16
C ARG A 455 1.03 15.22 21.73
N GLU A 456 2.34 15.43 21.86
CA GLU A 456 3.03 16.64 21.40
C GLU A 456 2.81 16.85 19.89
N LYS A 457 3.13 15.83 19.07
CA LYS A 457 3.08 15.92 17.61
C LYS A 457 1.68 15.83 17.00
N LEU A 458 0.65 15.60 17.81
CA LEU A 458 -0.77 15.67 17.43
C LEU A 458 -1.50 16.84 18.08
N GLU A 459 -0.84 17.68 18.88
CA GLU A 459 -1.45 18.88 19.44
C GLU A 459 -1.93 19.82 18.32
N GLY A 460 -3.05 20.50 18.53
CA GLY A 460 -3.72 21.31 17.50
C GLY A 460 -4.45 20.52 16.39
N THR A 461 -4.01 19.32 16.03
CA THR A 461 -4.60 18.53 14.91
C THR A 461 -6.05 18.08 15.14
N GLY A 462 -6.50 18.05 16.40
CA GLY A 462 -7.80 17.50 16.79
C GLY A 462 -7.85 15.97 16.84
N LEU A 463 -6.74 15.28 16.54
CA LEU A 463 -6.60 13.84 16.71
C LEU A 463 -6.24 13.49 18.15
N ALA A 464 -6.79 12.36 18.61
CA ALA A 464 -6.48 11.75 19.89
C ALA A 464 -6.72 10.24 19.82
N PHE A 465 -5.86 9.47 20.48
CA PHE A 465 -6.07 8.05 20.77
C PHE A 465 -6.65 7.90 22.19
N ALA A 466 -7.08 6.70 22.56
CA ALA A 466 -8.00 6.45 23.68
C ALA A 466 -7.32 5.85 24.91
#